data_AF-A0A7S1EK51-F1
#
_entry.id   AF-A0A7S1EK51-F1
#
_cell.length_a   1.000
_cell.length_b   1.000
_cell.length_c   1.000
_cell.angle_alpha   90.00
_cell.angle_beta   90.00
_cell.angle_gamma   90.00
#
_symmetry.space_group_name_H-M   'P 1'
#
loop_
_entity.id
_entity.type
_entity.pdbx_description
1 polymer ?
#
loop_
_entity_poly.entity_id
_entity_poly.type
_entity_poly.pdbx_seq_one_letter_code
_entity_poly.pdbx_strand_id
1 'polypeptide(L)'
;GTAALQIAKAAGARVIAAAGSDAKCEACRALGADAVINYTTQDLRTELKALTEGKGPDVIYDPVGGDLAEPAFRSIAWRGRYLVVGFAQGQIPALPLNLALLKG
;
A
#
# COMPACT_ATOMS: atom_id res chain seq x y z
N GLY A 1 8.08 3.48 -6.61
CA GLY A 1 6.90 4.11 -5.99
C GLY A 1 6.30 5.20 -6.86
N THR A 2 7.03 6.31 -7.03
CA THR A 2 6.53 7.53 -7.72
C THR A 2 6.04 7.30 -9.15
N ALA A 3 6.75 6.52 -9.96
CA ALA A 3 6.30 6.16 -11.31
C ALA A 3 4.96 5.40 -11.30
N ALA A 4 4.80 4.44 -10.38
CA ALA A 4 3.56 3.67 -10.23
C ALA A 4 2.39 4.56 -9.76
N LEU A 5 2.65 5.52 -8.87
CA LEU A 5 1.68 6.54 -8.46
C LEU A 5 1.19 7.31 -9.68
N GLN A 6 2.09 7.87 -10.49
CA GLN A 6 1.70 8.66 -11.67
C GLN A 6 0.97 7.83 -12.72
N ILE A 7 1.39 6.59 -12.97
CA ILE A 7 0.69 5.65 -13.88
C ILE A 7 -0.71 5.36 -13.36
N ALA A 8 -0.87 5.06 -12.06
CA ALA A 8 -2.17 4.79 -11.46
C ALA A 8 -3.10 6.02 -11.54
N LYS A 9 -2.58 7.22 -11.30
CA LYS A 9 -3.33 8.47 -11.48
C LYS A 9 -3.73 8.69 -12.94
N ALA A 10 -2.83 8.47 -13.89
CA ALA A 10 -3.13 8.56 -15.32
C ALA A 10 -4.19 7.53 -15.77
N ALA A 11 -4.24 6.37 -15.11
CA ALA A 11 -5.26 5.35 -15.32
C ALA A 11 -6.60 5.65 -14.61
N GLY A 12 -6.75 6.79 -13.95
CA GLY A 12 -7.98 7.18 -13.25
C GLY A 12 -8.17 6.54 -11.88
N ALA A 13 -7.14 5.92 -11.31
CA ALA A 13 -7.23 5.32 -9.99
C ALA A 13 -7.21 6.38 -8.87
N ARG A 14 -7.83 6.03 -7.75
CA ARG A 14 -7.58 6.67 -6.46
C ARG A 14 -6.33 6.03 -5.84
N VAL A 15 -5.36 6.85 -5.46
CA VAL A 15 -4.04 6.41 -4.99
C VAL A 15 -3.83 6.82 -3.54
N ILE A 16 -3.53 5.83 -2.70
CA ILE A 16 -3.08 5.99 -1.32
C ILE A 16 -1.58 5.68 -1.30
N ALA A 17 -0.73 6.66 -0.97
CA ALA A 17 0.72 6.47 -0.92
C ALA A 17 1.24 6.35 0.51
N ALA A 18 1.88 5.22 0.84
CA ALA A 18 2.52 5.03 2.13
C ALA A 18 4.03 5.35 2.05
N ALA A 19 4.56 6.14 2.97
CA ALA A 19 5.97 6.52 3.00
C ALA A 19 6.51 6.68 4.43
N GLY A 20 7.83 6.61 4.60
CA GLY A 20 8.47 6.56 5.93
C GLY A 20 8.82 7.90 6.57
N SER A 21 8.24 9.00 6.11
CA SER A 21 8.46 10.35 6.67
C SER A 21 7.45 11.33 6.08
N ASP A 22 7.06 12.35 6.84
CA ASP A 22 6.12 13.38 6.38
C ASP A 22 6.59 14.09 5.11
N ALA A 23 7.89 14.39 4.98
CA ALA A 23 8.45 15.00 3.77
C ALA A 23 8.22 14.14 2.51
N LYS A 24 8.32 12.81 2.62
CA LYS A 24 8.03 11.88 1.51
C LYS A 24 6.52 11.80 1.24
N CYS A 25 5.68 11.89 2.27
CA CYS A 25 4.24 11.96 2.12
C CYS A 25 3.82 13.23 1.37
N GLU A 26 4.37 14.39 1.72
CA GLU A 26 4.13 15.65 0.97
C GLU A 26 4.60 15.55 -0.48
N ALA A 27 5.76 14.93 -0.73
CA ALA A 27 6.22 14.68 -2.09
C ALA A 27 5.22 13.79 -2.87
N CYS A 28 4.63 12.77 -2.24
CA CYS A 28 3.58 11.96 -2.86
C CYS A 28 2.29 12.75 -3.14
N ARG A 29 1.87 13.64 -2.23
CA ARG A 29 0.73 14.55 -2.47
C ARG A 29 0.98 15.45 -3.68
N ALA A 30 2.17 16.05 -3.77
CA ALA A 30 2.58 16.89 -4.89
C ALA A 30 2.57 16.14 -6.24
N LEU A 31 2.77 14.82 -6.23
CA LEU A 31 2.69 13.95 -7.40
C LEU A 31 1.26 13.49 -7.74
N GLY A 32 0.26 13.85 -6.92
CA GLY A 32 -1.14 13.57 -7.17
C GLY A 32 -1.74 12.41 -6.37
N ALA A 33 -1.10 11.95 -5.29
CA ALA A 33 -1.75 11.01 -4.37
C ALA A 33 -3.00 11.64 -3.72
N ASP A 34 -4.11 10.90 -3.67
CA ASP A 34 -5.37 11.36 -3.07
C ASP A 34 -5.34 11.26 -1.54
N ALA A 35 -4.52 10.36 -1.01
CA ALA A 35 -4.23 10.23 0.41
C ALA A 35 -2.82 9.70 0.61
N VAL A 36 -2.28 9.93 1.80
CA VAL A 36 -0.95 9.46 2.19
C VAL A 36 -0.94 8.93 3.61
N ILE A 37 -0.04 8.00 3.89
CA ILE A 37 0.13 7.39 5.21
C ILE A 37 1.62 7.46 5.55
N ASN A 38 1.96 8.08 6.68
CA ASN A 38 3.29 7.96 7.24
C ASN A 38 3.35 6.71 8.12
N TYR A 39 3.89 5.60 7.59
CA TYR A 39 3.90 4.31 8.31
C TYR A 39 4.87 4.27 9.50
N THR A 40 5.66 5.34 9.74
CA THR A 40 6.50 5.46 10.94
C THR A 40 5.77 6.09 12.12
N THR A 41 4.67 6.80 11.88
CA THR A 41 3.90 7.50 12.91
C THR A 41 2.45 7.03 12.99
N GLN A 42 1.96 6.33 11.96
CA GLN A 42 0.59 5.84 11.85
C GLN A 42 0.56 4.32 11.64
N ASP A 43 -0.49 3.67 12.14
CA ASP A 43 -0.75 2.26 11.88
C ASP A 43 -1.32 2.07 10.47
N LEU A 44 -0.59 1.35 9.61
CA LEU A 44 -0.94 1.17 8.21
C LEU A 44 -2.34 0.55 8.02
N ARG A 45 -2.73 -0.42 8.85
CA ARG A 45 -4.02 -1.12 8.69
C ARG A 45 -5.19 -0.23 9.05
N THR A 46 -5.07 0.51 10.14
CA THR A 46 -6.09 1.44 10.63
C THR A 46 -6.33 2.53 9.59
N GLU A 47 -5.27 3.13 9.06
CA GLU A 47 -5.38 4.18 8.05
C GLU A 47 -5.95 3.65 6.72
N LEU A 48 -5.49 2.49 6.24
CA LEU A 48 -6.05 1.88 5.04
C LEU A 48 -7.54 1.59 5.21
N LYS A 49 -7.96 1.06 6.37
CA LYS A 49 -9.37 0.81 6.66
C LYS A 49 -10.19 2.10 6.63
N ALA A 50 -9.70 3.17 7.27
CA ALA A 50 -10.39 4.46 7.28
C ALA A 50 -10.50 5.06 5.87
N LEU A 51 -9.38 5.09 5.14
CA LEU A 51 -9.32 5.68 3.79
C LEU A 51 -10.11 4.90 2.76
N THR A 52 -10.34 3.60 2.97
CA THR A 52 -11.07 2.73 2.03
C THR A 52 -12.49 2.36 2.51
N GLU A 53 -13.01 3.05 3.52
CA GLU A 53 -14.34 2.78 4.09
C GLU A 53 -14.51 1.32 4.52
N GLY A 54 -13.42 0.69 4.98
CA GLY A 54 -13.38 -0.71 5.38
C GLY A 54 -13.29 -1.72 4.25
N LYS A 55 -13.32 -1.31 2.97
CA LYS A 55 -13.27 -2.23 1.81
C LYS A 55 -11.87 -2.77 1.53
N GLY A 56 -10.84 -1.98 1.85
CA GLY A 56 -9.45 -2.27 1.50
C GLY A 56 -9.06 -1.81 0.09
N PRO A 57 -7.75 -1.76 -0.25
CA PRO A 57 -7.30 -1.46 -1.61
C PRO A 57 -7.56 -2.62 -2.58
N ASP A 58 -8.03 -2.31 -3.79
CA ASP A 58 -8.20 -3.30 -4.88
C ASP A 58 -6.86 -3.83 -5.41
N VAL A 59 -5.82 -3.00 -5.36
CA VAL A 59 -4.46 -3.35 -5.76
C VAL A 59 -3.48 -2.78 -4.76
N ILE A 60 -2.55 -3.60 -4.29
CA ILE A 60 -1.38 -3.18 -3.53
C ILE A 60 -0.18 -3.30 -4.44
N TYR A 61 0.52 -2.20 -4.67
CA TYR A 61 1.81 -2.17 -5.36
C TYR A 61 2.90 -2.12 -4.29
N ASP A 62 3.72 -3.17 -4.19
CA ASP A 62 4.75 -3.27 -3.16
C ASP A 62 6.17 -3.38 -3.74
N PRO A 63 6.95 -2.29 -3.72
CA PRO A 63 8.38 -2.30 -4.01
C PRO A 63 9.24 -2.42 -2.73
N VAL A 64 8.64 -2.47 -1.54
CA VAL A 64 9.31 -2.35 -0.23
C VAL A 64 9.50 -3.71 0.43
N GLY A 65 8.44 -4.52 0.52
CA GLY A 65 8.47 -5.81 1.20
C GLY A 65 8.56 -5.69 2.73
N GLY A 66 9.29 -6.64 3.33
CA GLY A 66 9.54 -6.71 4.77
C GLY A 66 8.28 -6.68 5.63
N ASP A 67 8.37 -6.03 6.78
CA ASP A 67 7.34 -6.08 7.84
C ASP A 67 6.04 -5.34 7.46
N LEU A 68 6.07 -4.51 6.42
CA LEU A 68 4.87 -3.83 5.91
C LEU A 68 4.01 -4.73 5.02
N ALA A 69 4.58 -5.82 4.50
CA ALA A 69 3.90 -6.67 3.54
C ALA A 69 2.67 -7.38 4.13
N GLU A 70 2.79 -7.96 5.32
CA GLU A 70 1.67 -8.64 5.99
C GLU A 70 0.53 -7.67 6.38
N PRO A 71 0.78 -6.54 7.05
CA PRO A 71 -0.24 -5.54 7.34
C PRO A 71 -0.94 -5.02 6.07
N ALA A 72 -0.19 -4.77 5.00
CA ALA A 72 -0.74 -4.35 3.72
C ALA A 72 -1.64 -5.46 3.13
N PHE A 73 -1.14 -6.69 3.03
CA PHE A 73 -1.89 -7.83 2.49
C PHE A 73 -3.18 -8.12 3.28
N ARG A 74 -3.14 -8.06 4.61
CA ARG A 74 -4.35 -8.21 5.46
C ARG A 74 -5.40 -7.14 5.17
N SER A 75 -4.97 -5.96 4.75
CA SER A 75 -5.82 -4.81 4.45
C SER A 75 -6.34 -4.80 3.01
N ILE A 76 -5.89 -5.73 2.15
CA ILE A 76 -6.34 -5.81 0.76
C ILE A 76 -7.84 -6.12 0.66
N ALA A 77 -8.49 -5.58 -0.37
CA ALA A 77 -9.88 -5.87 -0.68
C ALA A 77 -10.10 -7.34 -1.06
N TRP A 78 -11.36 -7.77 -0.99
CA TRP A 78 -11.78 -9.06 -1.57
C TRP A 78 -11.45 -9.09 -3.08
N ARG A 79 -10.85 -10.18 -3.54
CA ARG A 79 -10.30 -10.39 -4.89
C ARG A 79 -9.27 -9.33 -5.30
N GLY A 80 -8.63 -8.70 -4.30
CA GLY A 80 -7.59 -7.72 -4.53
C GLY A 80 -6.30 -8.36 -5.05
N ARG A 81 -5.46 -7.54 -5.69
CA ARG A 81 -4.19 -8.00 -6.28
C ARG A 81 -3.00 -7.43 -5.51
N TYR A 82 -2.14 -8.30 -5.03
CA TYR A 82 -0.87 -7.92 -4.41
C TYR A 82 0.26 -8.03 -5.43
N LEU A 83 0.68 -6.90 -5.99
CA LEU A 83 1.73 -6.80 -7.00
C LEU A 83 3.09 -6.55 -6.33
N VAL A 84 3.89 -7.62 -6.26
CA VAL A 84 5.28 -7.56 -5.79
C VAL A 84 6.18 -7.02 -6.91
N VAL A 85 6.95 -5.99 -6.60
CA VAL A 85 7.92 -5.40 -7.54
C VAL A 85 9.36 -5.50 -7.02
N GLY A 86 9.54 -5.48 -5.70
CA GLY A 86 10.85 -5.60 -5.10
C GLY A 86 10.82 -5.54 -3.58
N PHE A 87 12.00 -5.61 -2.98
CA PHE A 87 12.20 -5.68 -1.53
C PHE A 87 13.17 -4.59 -1.10
N ALA A 88 12.81 -3.32 -1.29
CA ALA A 88 13.69 -2.19 -0.96
C ALA A 88 14.07 -2.12 0.54
N GLN A 89 13.31 -2.77 1.42
CA GLN A 89 13.67 -2.94 2.83
C GLN A 89 14.75 -4.03 3.05
N GLY A 90 15.09 -4.80 2.02
CA GLY A 90 16.14 -5.83 2.03
C GLY A 90 15.66 -7.23 2.43
N GLN A 91 14.46 -7.35 2.99
CA GLN A 91 13.89 -8.63 3.42
C GLN A 91 12.72 -9.06 2.54
N ILE A 92 12.78 -10.30 2.04
CA ILE A 92 11.65 -10.95 1.38
C ILE A 92 10.64 -11.33 2.47
N PRO A 93 9.38 -10.87 2.39
CA PRO A 93 8.39 -11.13 3.41
C PRO A 93 7.94 -12.60 3.40
N ALA A 94 7.80 -13.18 4.59
CA ALA A 94 7.22 -14.51 4.79
C ALA A 94 5.72 -14.38 5.11
N LEU A 95 4.90 -14.17 4.08
CA LEU A 95 3.46 -14.04 4.26
C LEU A 95 2.81 -15.37 4.68
N PRO A 96 2.00 -15.40 5.76
CA PRO A 96 1.18 -16.55 6.07
C PRO A 96 0.19 -16.84 4.93
N LEU A 97 0.40 -17.94 4.20
CA LEU A 97 -0.35 -18.23 2.96
C LEU A 97 -1.85 -18.47 3.19
N ASN A 98 -2.25 -18.80 4.42
CA ASN A 98 -3.67 -18.86 4.78
C ASN A 98 -4.38 -17.52 4.57
N LEU A 99 -3.67 -16.38 4.59
CA LEU A 99 -4.26 -15.08 4.29
C LEU A 99 -4.78 -14.99 2.85
N ALA A 100 -4.12 -15.64 1.89
CA ALA A 100 -4.57 -15.64 0.50
C ALA A 100 -5.93 -16.34 0.35
N LEU A 101 -6.19 -17.38 1.14
CA LEU A 101 -7.49 -18.07 1.17
C LEU A 101 -8.62 -17.17 1.69
N LEU A 102 -8.31 -16.21 2.55
CA LEU A 102 -9.28 -15.31 3.17
C LEU A 102 -9.62 -14.09 2.28
N LYS A 103 -8.92 -13.92 1.16
CA LYS A 103 -9.05 -12.74 0.29
C LYS A 103 -9.66 -13.02 -1.08
N GLY A 104 -10.01 -14.28 -1.39
CA GLY A 104 -10.86 -14.65 -2.53
C GLY A 104 -10.19 -14.62 -3.89
#